data_AF-A0ABD4UTE4-F1
#
_entry.id   AF-A0ABD4UTE4-F1
#
_cell.length_a   1.000
_cell.length_b   1.000
_cell.length_c   1.000
_cell.angle_alpha   90.00
_cell.angle_beta   90.00
_cell.angle_gamma   90.00
#
_symmetry.space_group_name_H-M   'P 1'
#
loop_
_entity.id
_entity.type
_entity.pdbx_description
1 polymer ?
#
loop_
_entity_poly.entity_id
_entity_poly.type
_entity_poly.pdbx_seq_one_letter_code
_entity_poly.pdbx_strand_id
1 'polypeptide(L)' 'MSLDPNYPRDLIGYGRHPVQANWPGRARVAVQFVLNYAEGGENCVLHGDPGSEQFLSEIVGAAAYPDRHM' A
#
# COMPACT_ATOMS: atom_id res chain seq x y z
N MET A 1 -24.26 5.94 -19.46
CA MET A 1 -23.31 5.07 -18.74
C MET A 1 -23.99 3.72 -18.61
N SER A 2 -23.56 2.72 -19.38
CA SER A 2 -24.11 1.37 -19.26
C SER A 2 -23.65 0.79 -17.92
N LEU A 3 -24.58 0.49 -17.02
CA LEU A 3 -24.30 -0.23 -15.78
C LEU A 3 -24.32 -1.71 -16.12
N ASP A 4 -23.15 -2.29 -16.36
CA ASP A 4 -22.99 -3.74 -16.31
C ASP A 4 -23.30 -4.18 -14.87
N PRO A 5 -24.40 -4.93 -14.62
CA PRO A 5 -24.77 -5.34 -13.27
C PRO A 5 -23.75 -6.29 -12.62
N ASN A 6 -22.82 -6.85 -13.41
CA ASN A 6 -21.76 -7.73 -12.92
C ASN A 6 -20.42 -7.02 -12.75
N TYR A 7 -20.37 -5.68 -12.84
CA TYR A 7 -19.11 -4.96 -12.68
C TYR A 7 -18.59 -5.04 -11.24
N PRO A 8 -17.42 -5.65 -10.99
CA PRO A 8 -17.02 -6.05 -9.63
C PRO A 8 -16.37 -4.91 -8.83
N ARG A 9 -16.56 -3.65 -9.24
CA ARG A 9 -15.97 -2.48 -8.60
C ARG A 9 -17.05 -1.47 -8.26
N ASP A 10 -17.02 -1.00 -7.04
CA ASP A 10 -17.77 0.19 -6.66
C ASP A 10 -17.05 1.43 -7.20
N LEU A 11 -17.60 2.02 -8.26
CA LEU A 11 -17.10 3.27 -8.84
C LEU A 11 -17.78 4.51 -8.24
N ILE A 12 -18.82 4.32 -7.43
CA ILE A 12 -19.67 5.41 -6.94
C ILE A 12 -19.29 5.77 -5.51
N GLY A 13 -19.12 4.77 -4.64
CA GLY A 13 -18.91 4.96 -3.21
C GLY A 13 -20.02 5.83 -2.59
N TYR A 14 -19.62 6.82 -1.80
CA TYR A 14 -20.56 7.75 -1.14
C TYR A 14 -21.22 8.78 -2.08
N GLY A 15 -20.81 8.87 -3.35
CA GLY A 15 -21.35 9.86 -4.29
C GLY A 15 -21.15 11.31 -3.85
N ARG A 16 -22.10 12.19 -4.19
CA ARG A 16 -21.96 13.66 -4.03
C ARG A 16 -21.93 14.14 -2.57
N HIS A 17 -22.64 13.46 -1.67
CA HIS A 17 -22.83 13.92 -0.30
C HIS A 17 -22.44 12.80 0.69
N PRO A 18 -21.18 12.75 1.13
CA PRO A 18 -20.72 11.73 2.07
C PRO A 18 -21.36 11.89 3.44
N VAL A 19 -21.34 10.81 4.22
CA VAL A 19 -21.89 10.77 5.58
C VAL A 19 -21.10 11.69 6.52
N GLN A 20 -21.78 12.21 7.55
CA GLN A 20 -21.13 12.97 8.62
C GLN A 20 -20.36 12.02 9.54
N ALA A 21 -19.03 12.16 9.57
CA ALA A 21 -18.16 11.25 10.31
C ALA A 21 -18.27 11.35 11.84
N ASN A 22 -18.74 12.50 12.36
CA ASN A 22 -18.99 12.73 13.79
C ASN A 22 -17.83 12.35 14.71
N TRP A 23 -16.60 12.75 14.36
CA TRP A 23 -15.41 12.44 15.14
C TRP A 23 -15.51 12.96 16.59
N PRO A 24 -14.86 12.27 17.55
CA PRO A 24 -14.79 12.72 18.95
C PRO A 24 -14.37 14.20 19.05
N GLY A 25 -14.99 14.93 19.99
CA GLY A 25 -14.70 16.35 20.19
C GLY A 25 -15.13 17.28 19.05
N ARG A 26 -15.96 16.81 18.10
CA ARG A 26 -16.32 17.53 16.87
C ARG A 26 -15.07 17.89 16.04
N ALA A 27 -14.08 17.01 16.01
CA ALA A 27 -12.84 17.21 15.26
C ALA A 27 -13.14 17.35 13.75
N ARG A 28 -12.46 18.30 13.09
CA ARG A 28 -12.62 18.56 11.65
C ARG A 28 -11.91 17.55 10.75
N VAL A 29 -10.93 16.84 11.30
CA VAL A 29 -10.11 15.85 10.62
C VAL A 29 -9.70 14.77 11.63
N ALA A 30 -9.59 13.53 11.17
CA ALA A 30 -8.93 12.47 11.92
C ALA A 30 -7.54 12.26 11.31
N VAL A 31 -6.48 12.39 12.13
CA VAL A 31 -5.10 12.11 11.72
C VAL A 31 -4.73 10.71 12.22
N GLN A 32 -4.14 9.89 11.35
CA GLN A 32 -3.80 8.50 11.67
C GLN A 32 -2.34 8.23 11.28
N PHE A 33 -1.48 8.05 12.28
CA PHE A 33 -0.08 7.68 12.06
C PHE A 33 0.06 6.18 11.86
N VAL A 34 0.63 5.78 10.72
CA VAL A 34 0.95 4.37 10.42
C VAL A 34 2.45 4.19 10.48
N LEU A 35 2.90 3.20 11.24
CA LEU A 35 4.27 2.73 11.22
C LEU A 35 4.28 1.34 10.60
N ASN A 36 4.81 1.23 9.39
CA ASN A 36 5.14 -0.06 8.81
C ASN A 36 6.52 -0.46 9.33
N TYR A 37 6.64 -1.71 9.76
CA TYR A 37 7.92 -2.33 10.08
C TYR A 37 8.05 -3.54 9.16
N ALA A 38 8.77 -3.34 8.06
CA ALA A 38 8.96 -4.34 7.01
C ALA A 38 10.41 -4.83 6.96
N GLU A 39 11.30 -4.12 7.65
CA GLU A 39 12.74 -4.36 7.70
C GLU A 39 13.05 -5.74 8.30
N GLY A 40 13.80 -6.54 7.55
CA GLY A 40 14.07 -7.95 7.82
C GLY A 40 13.05 -8.91 7.21
N GLY A 41 12.00 -8.40 6.55
CA GLY A 41 10.99 -9.18 5.82
C GLY A 41 10.93 -8.85 4.32
N GLU A 42 11.84 -8.01 3.83
CA GLU A 42 11.98 -7.71 2.42
C GLU A 42 12.46 -8.92 1.61
N ASN A 43 12.39 -8.81 0.28
CA ASN A 43 12.91 -9.85 -0.60
C ASN A 43 14.41 -10.03 -0.36
N CYS A 44 14.79 -11.23 0.05
CA CYS A 44 16.17 -11.56 0.35
C CYS A 44 16.44 -13.04 0.06
N VAL A 45 17.57 -13.31 -0.56
CA VAL A 45 18.00 -14.69 -0.88
C VAL A 45 18.17 -15.56 0.37
N LEU A 46 18.43 -14.95 1.54
CA LEU A 46 18.47 -15.65 2.83
C LEU A 46 17.09 -16.13 3.29
N HIS A 47 16.02 -15.50 2.79
CA HIS A 47 14.63 -15.88 3.05
C HIS A 47 14.11 -16.92 2.04
N GLY A 48 14.90 -17.26 1.02
CA GLY A 48 14.52 -18.18 -0.06
C GLY A 48 13.89 -17.48 -1.27
N ASP A 49 13.92 -16.14 -1.31
CA ASP A 49 13.40 -15.38 -2.44
C ASP A 49 14.35 -15.48 -3.65
N PRO A 50 13.84 -15.40 -4.90
CA PRO A 50 14.65 -15.50 -6.11
C PRO A 50 15.69 -14.38 -6.30
N GLY A 51 15.61 -13.29 -5.54
CA GLY A 51 16.58 -12.20 -5.60
C GLY A 51 16.39 -11.12 -4.53
N SER A 52 17.31 -10.15 -4.52
CA SER A 52 17.32 -9.02 -3.58
C SER A 52 16.20 -7.99 -3.82
N GLU A 53 15.78 -7.31 -2.74
CA GLU A 53 14.79 -6.23 -2.78
C GLU A 53 15.14 -5.09 -3.74
N GLN A 54 14.10 -4.53 -4.37
CA GLN A 54 14.20 -3.42 -5.31
C GLN A 54 13.39 -2.20 -4.85
N PHE A 55 12.42 -2.37 -3.96
CA PHE A 55 11.40 -1.37 -3.66
C PHE A 55 11.72 -0.55 -2.41
N LEU A 56 11.21 0.70 -2.38
CA LEU A 56 11.29 1.64 -1.24
C LEU A 56 12.67 1.75 -0.58
N SER A 57 13.72 1.87 -1.40
CA SER A 57 15.07 2.21 -0.97
C SER A 57 15.54 3.52 -1.62
N GLU A 58 16.69 4.03 -1.17
CA GLU A 58 17.34 5.20 -1.78
C GLU A 58 17.90 4.92 -3.19
N ILE A 59 18.00 3.64 -3.61
CA ILE A 59 18.59 3.26 -4.89
C ILE A 59 17.49 3.17 -5.95
N VAL A 60 17.35 4.25 -6.72
CA VAL A 60 16.39 4.29 -7.83
C VAL A 60 16.76 3.27 -8.90
N GLY A 61 15.83 2.37 -9.22
CA GLY A 61 16.04 1.36 -10.26
C GLY A 61 17.02 0.25 -9.86
N ALA A 62 17.14 -0.05 -8.57
CA ALA A 62 17.90 -1.21 -8.08
C ALA A 62 17.53 -2.48 -8.86
N ALA A 63 18.52 -3.19 -9.40
CA ALA A 63 18.32 -4.50 -10.00
C ALA A 63 18.24 -5.57 -8.90
N ALA A 64 17.40 -6.59 -9.10
CA ALA A 64 17.38 -7.77 -8.25
C ALA A 64 18.54 -8.71 -8.63
N TYR A 65 19.27 -9.19 -7.63
CA TYR A 65 20.36 -10.15 -7.81
C TYR A 65 20.04 -11.49 -7.13
N PRO A 66 20.33 -12.63 -7.78
CA PRO A 66 19.99 -13.95 -7.26
C PRO A 66 20.91 -14.44 -6.14
N ASP A 67 22.08 -13.82 -5.99
CA ASP A 67 23.11 -14.21 -5.04
C ASP A 67 23.61 -13.00 -4.25
N ARG A 68 24.15 -13.26 -3.06
CA ARG A 68 24.85 -12.22 -2.29
C ARG A 68 26.16 -11.86 -2.98
N HIS A 69 26.45 -10.57 -3.04
CA HIS A 69 27.81 -10.13 -3.32
C HIS A 69 28.67 -10.51 -2.11
N MET A 70 29.59 -11.47 -2.28
CA MET A 70 30.58 -11.88 -1.28
C MET A 70 31.92 -11.21 -1.54
#